data_AF-A0A356TWQ9-F1
#
_entry.id   AF-A0A356TWQ9-F1
#
_cell.length_a   1.000
_cell.length_b   1.000
_cell.length_c   1.000
_cell.angle_alpha   90.00
_cell.angle_beta   90.00
_cell.angle_gamma   90.00
#
_symmetry.space_group_name_H-M   'P 1'
#
loop_
_entity.id
_entity.type
_entity.pdbx_description
1 polymer ?
#
loop_
_entity_poly.entity_id
_entity_poly.type
_entity_poly.pdbx_seq_one_letter_code
_entity_poly.pdbx_strand_id
1 'polypeptide(L)'
;AIRRLMATARSRPLGRGRAALARTLTLMIERLADAKGQVAEGLAEASLRQRAVAIEVGRRLVDHGILDEPEDVLFLYVPEVQDALVGEPGAYAARVRLRREADARWRHFGPPTRLVARARPRRPTWEA
;
A
#
# COMPACT_ATOMS: atom_id res chain seq x y z
N ALA A 1 14.30 8.51 -25.78
CA ALA A 1 15.47 7.68 -25.42
C ALA A 1 15.55 6.38 -26.24
N ILE A 2 14.51 5.54 -26.24
CA ILE A 2 14.46 4.21 -26.91
C ILE A 2 14.76 4.29 -28.42
N ARG A 3 14.26 5.34 -29.11
CA ARG A 3 14.44 5.52 -30.57
C ARG A 3 15.90 5.78 -31.00
N ARG A 4 16.72 6.42 -30.14
CA ARG A 4 18.16 6.63 -30.40
C ARG A 4 18.99 5.37 -30.12
N LEU A 5 18.57 4.57 -29.15
CA LEU A 5 19.21 3.29 -28.79
C LEU A 5 19.04 2.23 -29.91
N MET A 6 17.89 2.24 -30.58
CA MET A 6 17.63 1.44 -31.80
C MET A 6 18.44 1.91 -33.03
N ALA A 7 18.88 3.17 -33.06
CA ALA A 7 19.64 3.72 -34.19
C ALA A 7 21.14 3.37 -34.10
N THR A 8 21.72 3.42 -32.90
CA THR A 8 23.10 2.95 -32.63
C THR A 8 23.26 1.44 -32.76
N ALA A 9 22.17 0.67 -32.62
CA ALA A 9 22.18 -0.77 -32.86
C ALA A 9 22.33 -1.16 -34.34
N ARG A 10 22.00 -0.27 -35.28
CA ARG A 10 22.02 -0.55 -36.73
C ARG A 10 23.37 -0.28 -37.42
N SER A 11 24.27 0.50 -36.80
CA SER A 11 25.46 1.03 -37.49
C SER A 11 26.79 0.34 -37.15
N ARG A 12 26.78 -0.73 -36.35
CA ARG A 12 27.94 -1.61 -36.14
C ARG A 12 27.44 -3.05 -36.21
N PRO A 13 28.18 -3.99 -36.83
CA PRO A 13 27.84 -5.40 -36.73
C PRO A 13 28.05 -5.78 -35.27
N LEU A 14 26.99 -5.63 -34.46
CA LEU A 14 26.97 -6.04 -33.08
C LEU A 14 27.10 -7.56 -33.12
N GLY A 15 28.34 -8.04 -32.94
CA GLY A 15 28.68 -9.46 -33.06
C GLY A 15 27.74 -10.34 -32.26
N ARG A 16 27.57 -11.59 -32.71
CA ARG A 16 26.63 -12.59 -32.15
C ARG A 16 26.57 -12.60 -30.61
N GLY A 17 27.69 -12.35 -29.93
CA GLY A 17 27.76 -12.23 -28.46
C GLY A 17 26.91 -11.11 -27.85
N ARG A 18 26.88 -9.91 -28.44
CA ARG A 18 26.03 -8.79 -27.93
C ARG A 18 24.55 -9.06 -28.17
N ALA A 19 24.20 -9.68 -29.30
CA ALA A 19 22.83 -10.10 -29.58
C ALA A 19 22.36 -11.26 -28.68
N ALA A 20 23.28 -12.15 -28.27
CA ALA A 20 22.99 -13.18 -27.28
C ALA A 20 22.75 -12.57 -25.90
N LEU A 21 23.62 -11.67 -25.44
CA LEU A 21 23.46 -10.98 -24.16
C LEU A 21 22.16 -10.17 -24.08
N ALA A 22 21.83 -9.41 -25.13
CA ALA A 22 20.57 -8.66 -25.18
C ALA A 22 19.34 -9.58 -25.05
N ARG A 23 19.34 -10.72 -25.74
CA ARG A 23 18.27 -11.71 -25.65
C ARG A 23 18.15 -12.31 -24.25
N THR A 24 19.27 -12.70 -23.64
CA THR A 24 19.27 -13.23 -22.27
C THR A 24 18.75 -12.20 -21.27
N LEU A 25 19.16 -10.94 -21.38
CA LEU A 25 18.68 -9.86 -20.52
C LEU A 25 17.18 -9.62 -20.69
N THR A 26 16.66 -9.62 -21.92
CA THR A 26 15.22 -9.51 -22.17
C THR A 26 14.44 -10.65 -21.51
N LEU A 27 14.89 -11.90 -21.69
CA LEU A 27 14.26 -13.07 -21.05
C LEU A 27 14.28 -12.98 -19.52
N MET A 28 15.36 -12.46 -18.93
CA MET A 28 15.44 -12.24 -17.48
C MET A 28 14.47 -11.15 -17.01
N ILE A 29 14.30 -10.07 -17.77
CA ILE A 29 13.35 -9.00 -17.45
C ILE A 29 11.91 -9.52 -17.53
N GLU A 30 11.56 -10.29 -18.56
CA GLU A 30 10.25 -10.91 -18.71
C GLU A 30 9.93 -11.84 -17.54
N ARG A 31 10.86 -12.76 -17.21
CA ARG A 31 10.69 -13.66 -16.05
C ARG A 31 10.52 -12.90 -14.73
N LEU A 32 11.25 -11.79 -14.55
CA LEU A 32 11.11 -10.97 -13.36
C LEU A 32 9.76 -10.24 -13.32
N ALA A 33 9.27 -9.78 -14.47
CA ALA A 33 7.95 -9.16 -14.58
C ALA A 33 6.84 -10.16 -14.25
N ASP A 34 6.92 -11.38 -14.79
CA ASP A 34 5.96 -12.46 -14.53
C ASP A 34 5.96 -12.86 -13.06
N ALA A 35 7.15 -13.08 -12.47
CA ALA A 35 7.27 -13.41 -11.05
C ALA A 35 6.70 -12.30 -10.15
N LYS A 36 6.93 -11.03 -10.50
CA LYS A 36 6.30 -9.90 -9.80
C LYS A 36 4.79 -9.87 -9.96
N GLY A 37 4.29 -10.18 -11.16
CA GLY A 37 2.86 -10.29 -11.45
C GLY A 37 2.19 -11.34 -10.58
N GLN A 38 2.76 -12.55 -10.52
CA GLN A 38 2.26 -13.65 -9.68
C GLN A 38 2.24 -13.29 -8.19
N VAL A 39 3.28 -12.62 -7.69
CA VAL A 39 3.32 -12.16 -6.29
C VAL A 39 2.24 -11.11 -6.02
N ALA A 40 2.06 -10.15 -6.93
CA ALA A 40 1.03 -9.12 -6.79
C ALA A 40 -0.38 -9.73 -6.80
N GLU A 41 -0.64 -10.69 -7.67
CA GLU A 41 -1.90 -11.41 -7.76
C GLU A 41 -2.18 -12.23 -6.49
N GLY A 42 -1.20 -13.01 -6.04
CA GLY A 42 -1.33 -13.78 -4.78
C GLY A 42 -1.55 -12.89 -3.56
N LEU A 43 -0.90 -11.71 -3.50
CA LEU A 43 -1.13 -10.74 -2.43
C LEU A 43 -2.53 -10.12 -2.50
N ALA A 44 -3.02 -9.82 -3.69
CA ALA A 44 -4.37 -9.32 -3.89
C ALA A 44 -5.41 -10.35 -3.42
N GLU A 45 -5.24 -11.62 -3.80
CA GLU A 45 -6.11 -12.71 -3.38
C GLU A 45 -6.09 -12.91 -1.86
N ALA A 46 -4.91 -12.91 -1.23
CA ALA A 46 -4.76 -13.00 0.21
C ALA A 46 -5.42 -11.81 0.94
N SER A 47 -5.28 -10.60 0.39
CA SER A 47 -5.87 -9.38 0.92
C SER A 47 -7.40 -9.41 0.85
N LEU A 48 -7.97 -9.93 -0.23
CA LEU A 48 -9.42 -10.13 -0.37
C LEU A 48 -9.95 -11.15 0.63
N ARG A 49 -9.22 -12.26 0.82
CA ARG A 49 -9.56 -13.26 1.86
C ARG A 49 -9.49 -12.65 3.27
N GLN A 50 -8.46 -11.86 3.56
CA GLN A 50 -8.35 -11.15 4.83
C GLN A 50 -9.51 -10.16 5.02
N ARG A 51 -9.89 -9.42 3.98
CA ARG A 51 -11.07 -8.53 4.04
C ARG A 51 -12.33 -9.31 4.35
N ALA A 52 -12.56 -10.46 3.72
CA ALA A 52 -13.75 -11.28 4.00
C ALA A 52 -13.82 -11.70 5.48
N VAL A 53 -12.69 -12.11 6.06
CA VAL A 53 -12.61 -12.44 7.50
C VAL A 53 -12.90 -11.21 8.37
N ALA A 54 -12.31 -10.05 8.03
CA ALA A 54 -12.55 -8.82 8.77
C ALA A 54 -14.03 -8.41 8.74
N ILE A 55 -14.69 -8.46 7.58
CA ILE A 55 -16.12 -8.15 7.46
C ILE A 55 -16.99 -9.08 8.30
N GLU A 56 -16.64 -10.36 8.39
CA GLU A 56 -17.36 -11.31 9.25
C GLU A 56 -17.21 -10.97 10.73
N VAL A 57 -16.01 -10.55 11.17
CA VAL A 57 -15.82 -9.99 12.52
C VAL A 57 -16.66 -8.73 12.71
N GLY A 58 -16.68 -7.84 11.72
CA GLY A 58 -17.50 -6.63 11.74
C GLY A 58 -18.99 -6.91 11.91
N ARG A 59 -19.55 -7.92 11.21
CA ARG A 59 -20.95 -8.34 11.40
C ARG A 59 -21.25 -8.70 12.84
N ARG A 60 -20.37 -9.51 13.46
CA ARG A 60 -20.54 -9.88 14.88
C ARG A 60 -20.52 -8.63 15.77
N LEU A 61 -19.61 -7.70 15.54
CA LEU A 61 -19.56 -6.46 16.35
C LEU A 61 -20.80 -5.59 16.16
N VAL A 62 -21.42 -5.58 14.97
CA VAL A 62 -22.71 -4.93 14.73
C VAL A 62 -23.84 -5.63 15.49
N ASP A 63 -23.88 -6.97 15.47
CA ASP A 63 -24.88 -7.74 16.20
C ASP A 63 -24.83 -7.47 17.72
N HIS A 64 -23.66 -7.12 18.25
CA HIS A 64 -23.46 -6.73 19.66
C HIS A 64 -23.68 -5.23 19.91
N GLY A 65 -24.07 -4.45 18.90
CA GLY A 65 -24.30 -3.00 19.00
C GLY A 65 -23.02 -2.17 19.23
N ILE A 66 -21.85 -2.72 18.90
CA ILE A 66 -20.55 -2.05 19.07
C ILE A 66 -20.21 -1.16 17.88
N LEU A 67 -20.58 -1.60 16.67
CA LEU A 67 -20.39 -0.89 15.40
C LEU A 67 -21.73 -0.67 14.70
N ASP A 68 -21.77 0.32 13.81
CA ASP A 68 -22.97 0.67 13.05
C ASP A 68 -23.08 -0.14 11.75
N GLU A 69 -21.95 -0.34 11.05
CA GLU A 69 -21.87 -1.11 9.80
C GLU A 69 -20.75 -2.17 9.86
N PRO A 70 -20.89 -3.34 9.20
CA PRO A 70 -19.84 -4.38 9.22
C PRO A 70 -18.48 -3.90 8.69
N GLU A 71 -18.49 -2.93 7.77
CA GLU A 71 -17.29 -2.38 7.14
C GLU A 71 -16.51 -1.43 8.05
N ASP A 72 -17.13 -0.98 9.15
CA ASP A 72 -16.51 -0.12 10.15
C ASP A 72 -15.31 -0.76 10.84
N VAL A 73 -15.28 -2.09 10.89
CA VAL A 73 -14.16 -2.88 11.41
C VAL A 73 -12.85 -2.58 10.67
N LEU A 74 -12.91 -2.16 9.39
CA LEU A 74 -11.74 -1.81 8.60
C LEU A 74 -11.09 -0.49 9.03
N PHE A 75 -11.78 0.30 9.87
CA PHE A 75 -11.26 1.52 10.48
C PHE A 75 -10.72 1.27 11.89
N LEU A 76 -10.79 0.04 12.41
CA LEU A 76 -10.19 -0.35 13.68
C LEU A 76 -8.83 -1.02 13.47
N TYR A 77 -7.90 -0.79 14.39
CA TYR A 77 -6.66 -1.56 14.44
C TYR A 77 -6.93 -2.94 15.04
N VAL A 78 -6.09 -3.93 14.71
CA VAL A 78 -6.22 -5.31 15.21
C VAL A 78 -6.37 -5.38 16.75
N PRO A 79 -5.59 -4.66 17.56
CA PRO A 79 -5.79 -4.68 19.02
C PRO A 79 -7.15 -4.15 19.45
N GLU A 80 -7.68 -3.12 18.79
CA GLU A 80 -9.00 -2.56 19.11
C GLU A 80 -10.13 -3.50 18.72
N VAL A 81 -9.95 -4.28 17.65
CA VAL A 81 -10.87 -5.35 17.28
C VAL A 81 -10.83 -6.47 18.32
N GLN A 82 -9.64 -6.83 18.82
CA GLN A 82 -9.49 -7.83 19.88
C GLN A 82 -10.16 -7.36 21.17
N ASP A 83 -9.90 -6.13 21.61
CA ASP A 83 -10.51 -5.50 22.78
C ASP A 83 -12.05 -5.50 22.66
N ALA A 84 -12.59 -5.08 21.50
CA ALA A 84 -14.02 -5.10 21.25
C ALA A 84 -14.62 -6.52 21.32
N LEU A 85 -13.92 -7.53 20.80
CA LEU A 85 -14.37 -8.93 20.81
C LEU A 85 -14.39 -9.55 22.21
N VAL A 86 -13.51 -9.13 23.11
CA VAL A 86 -13.53 -9.58 24.51
C VAL A 86 -14.45 -8.74 25.39
N GLY A 87 -15.13 -7.74 24.80
CA GLY A 87 -16.11 -6.90 25.49
C GLY A 87 -15.50 -5.74 26.27
N GLU A 88 -14.25 -5.37 26.01
CA GLU A 88 -13.64 -4.21 26.65
C GLU A 88 -14.40 -2.93 26.27
N PRO A 89 -14.80 -2.10 27.25
CA PRO A 89 -15.48 -0.84 26.97
C PRO A 89 -14.61 0.10 26.13
N GLY A 90 -15.16 0.59 25.03
CA GLY A 90 -14.45 1.51 24.15
C GLY A 90 -15.39 2.34 23.30
N ALA A 91 -14.98 3.57 23.00
CA ALA A 91 -15.70 4.47 22.09
C ALA A 91 -15.47 4.08 20.61
N TYR A 92 -15.69 2.80 20.26
CA TYR A 92 -15.32 2.24 18.95
C TYR A 92 -16.01 2.95 17.78
N ALA A 93 -17.33 3.12 17.84
CA ALA A 93 -18.09 3.86 16.83
C ALA A 93 -17.57 5.31 16.67
N ALA A 94 -17.22 5.99 17.76
CA ALA A 94 -16.65 7.33 17.69
C ALA A 94 -15.26 7.36 17.02
N ARG A 95 -14.40 6.37 17.29
CA ARG A 95 -13.11 6.22 16.62
C ARG A 95 -13.28 5.98 15.13
N VAL A 96 -14.23 5.11 14.74
CA VAL A 96 -14.54 4.83 13.34
C VAL A 96 -14.96 6.10 12.62
N ARG A 97 -15.91 6.88 13.16
CA ARG A 97 -16.34 8.15 12.56
C ARG A 97 -15.17 9.10 12.30
N LEU A 98 -14.33 9.33 13.31
CA LEU A 98 -13.15 10.19 13.20
C LEU A 98 -12.17 9.71 12.13
N ARG A 99 -12.00 8.39 11.99
CA ARG A 99 -11.09 7.80 11.00
C ARG A 99 -11.67 7.77 9.59
N ARG A 100 -13.00 7.59 9.44
CA ARG A 100 -13.70 7.78 8.16
C ARG A 100 -13.51 9.21 7.64
N GLU A 101 -13.70 10.20 8.51
CA GLU A 101 -13.46 11.60 8.16
C GLU A 101 -12.00 11.87 7.81
N ALA A 102 -11.06 11.27 8.55
CA ALA A 102 -9.64 11.38 8.23
C ALA A 102 -9.32 10.75 6.87
N ASP A 103 -9.80 9.54 6.58
CA ASP A 103 -9.62 8.87 5.29
C ASP A 103 -10.18 9.72 4.14
N ALA A 104 -11.39 10.25 4.29
CA ALA A 104 -11.99 11.15 3.31
C ALA A 104 -11.11 12.37 3.04
N ARG A 105 -10.52 12.98 4.08
CA ARG A 105 -9.54 14.06 3.90
C ARG A 105 -8.28 13.60 3.17
N TRP A 106 -7.73 12.45 3.53
CA TRP A 106 -6.48 11.92 2.97
C TRP A 106 -6.58 11.59 1.48
N ARG A 107 -7.76 11.22 0.96
CA ARG A 107 -7.99 10.98 -0.48
C ARG A 107 -7.65 12.16 -1.37
N HIS A 108 -7.65 13.38 -0.83
CA HIS A 108 -7.29 14.59 -1.57
C HIS A 108 -5.79 14.87 -1.63
N PHE A 109 -4.95 14.04 -1.00
CA PHE A 109 -3.50 14.19 -0.97
C PHE A 109 -2.81 13.02 -1.67
N GLY A 110 -1.87 13.33 -2.57
CA GLY A 110 -0.95 12.34 -3.11
C GLY A 110 0.17 12.05 -2.10
N PRO A 111 0.54 10.78 -1.85
CA PRO A 111 1.65 10.48 -0.95
C PRO A 111 2.97 11.01 -1.56
N PRO A 112 3.82 11.69 -0.77
CA PRO A 112 5.11 12.17 -1.27
C PRO A 112 6.06 11.00 -1.53
N THR A 113 6.93 11.12 -2.54
CA THR A 113 7.95 10.09 -2.84
C THR A 113 8.93 9.88 -1.69
N ARG A 114 9.19 10.92 -0.90
CA ARG A 114 10.03 10.86 0.31
C ARG A 114 9.42 11.71 1.41
N LEU A 115 9.29 11.11 2.58
CA LEU A 115 9.02 11.83 3.81
C LEU A 115 10.38 12.33 4.35
N VAL A 116 10.71 13.59 4.07
CA VAL A 116 11.83 14.23 4.74
C VAL A 116 11.32 14.73 6.09
N ALA A 117 11.94 14.28 7.19
CA ALA A 117 11.74 14.93 8.47
C ALA A 117 12.16 16.39 8.29
N ARG A 118 11.21 17.33 8.35
CA ARG A 118 11.54 18.75 8.38
C ARG A 118 12.58 18.94 9.49
N ALA A 119 13.75 19.47 9.14
CA ALA A 119 14.69 19.94 10.15
C ALA A 119 13.90 20.81 11.14
N ARG A 120 14.06 20.56 12.45
CA ARG A 120 13.40 21.34 13.51
C ARG A 120 13.43 22.82 13.13
N PRO A 121 12.31 23.57 13.25
CA PRO A 121 12.41 25.02 13.17
C PRO A 121 13.49 25.46 14.16
N ARG A 122 14.52 26.16 13.68
CA ARG A 122 15.51 26.81 14.57
C ARG A 122 14.69 27.61 15.58
N ARG A 123 14.86 27.32 16.88
CA ARG A 123 14.25 28.15 17.93
C ARG A 123 14.71 29.59 17.66
N PRO A 124 13.81 30.59 17.67
CA PRO A 124 14.25 31.97 17.62
C PRO A 124 15.12 32.21 18.85
N THR A 125 16.38 32.55 18.63
CA THR A 125 17.26 33.12 19.66
C THR A 125 16.77 34.56 19.84
N TRP A 126 15.95 34.78 20.87
CA TRP A 126 15.86 36.12 21.42
C TRP A 126 17.17 36.30 22.19
N GLU A 127 18.09 37.07 21.64
CA GLU A 127 19.18 37.66 22.44
C GLU A 127 18.65 39.01 22.92
N ALA A 128 18.74 39.22 24.23
CA ALA A 128 18.38 40.44 24.94
C ALA A 128 19.51 41.47 24.86
#